data_AF-A0A957KNP8-F1
#
_entry.id   AF-A0A957KNP8-F1
#
_cell.length_a   1.000
_cell.length_b   1.000
_cell.length_c   1.000
_cell.angle_alpha   90.00
_cell.angle_beta   90.00
_cell.angle_gamma   90.00
#
_symmetry.space_group_name_H-M   'P 1'
#
loop_
_entity.id
_entity.type
_entity.pdbx_description
1 polymer ?
#
loop_
_entity_poly.entity_id
_entity_poly.type
_entity_poly.pdbx_seq_one_letter_code
_entity_poly.pdbx_strand_id
1 'polypeptide(L)' 'SDLGYFRGGGWSTRFRTRGGMPVTMIRVNLVQGLGPALQIAEGWTVELPDKVHETLDERTNPTWPTTWFVPRTTGSGP' A
#
# COMPACT_ATOMS: atom_id res chain seq x y z
N SER A 1 -3.78 -9.89 17.78
CA SER A 1 -2.33 -9.89 17.52
C SER A 1 -1.99 -11.06 16.61
N ASP A 2 -1.05 -10.87 15.69
CA ASP A 2 -0.49 -11.97 14.93
C ASP A 2 0.66 -12.60 15.74
N LEU A 3 0.33 -13.55 16.62
CA LEU A 3 1.29 -14.17 17.54
C LEU A 3 2.33 -15.04 16.83
N GLY A 4 2.10 -15.40 15.55
CA GLY A 4 3.09 -16.08 14.72
C GLY A 4 4.30 -15.19 14.43
N TYR A 5 4.09 -13.89 14.21
CA TYR A 5 5.15 -12.90 13.98
C TYR A 5 5.55 -12.14 15.25
N PHE A 6 4.57 -11.72 16.06
CA PHE A 6 4.77 -10.89 17.25
C PHE A 6 4.48 -11.67 18.52
N ARG A 7 5.46 -12.48 18.96
CA ARG A 7 5.33 -13.34 20.15
C ARG A 7 5.02 -12.57 21.44
N GLY A 8 5.47 -11.33 21.55
CA GLY A 8 5.17 -10.43 22.66
C GLY A 8 3.78 -9.80 22.63
N GLY A 9 2.96 -10.10 21.61
CA GLY A 9 1.66 -9.49 21.41
C GLY A 9 1.72 -8.08 20.83
N GLY A 10 0.66 -7.30 21.06
CA GLY A 10 0.46 -5.96 20.53
C GLY A 10 -0.86 -5.80 19.76
N TRP A 11 -1.21 -4.54 19.45
CA TRP A 11 -2.43 -4.19 18.71
C TRP A 11 -2.07 -3.38 17.47
N SER A 12 -2.35 -3.94 16.30
CA SER A 12 -2.25 -3.22 15.03
C SER A 12 -3.40 -2.23 14.89
N THR A 13 -3.17 -1.14 14.15
CA THR A 13 -4.25 -0.23 13.76
C THR A 13 -4.86 -0.73 12.45
N ARG A 14 -6.17 -0.98 12.43
CA ARG A 14 -6.90 -1.37 11.22
C ARG A 14 -7.80 -0.23 10.77
N PHE A 15 -7.64 0.21 9.53
CA PHE A 15 -8.55 1.11 8.85
C PHE A 15 -8.48 0.88 7.32
N ARG A 16 -9.49 1.36 6.61
CA ARG A 16 -9.53 1.41 5.14
C ARG A 16 -9.50 2.86 4.71
N THR A 17 -8.46 3.26 3.97
CA THR A 17 -8.37 4.62 3.43
C THR A 17 -9.49 4.85 2.43
N ARG A 18 -10.20 5.98 2.53
CA ARG A 18 -11.29 6.34 1.60
C ARG A 18 -10.76 6.51 0.18
N GLY A 19 -11.52 6.06 -0.81
CA GLY A 19 -11.24 6.29 -2.23
C GLY A 19 -11.35 7.76 -2.66
N GLY A 20 -10.74 8.09 -3.79
CA GLY A 20 -10.82 9.39 -4.46
C GLY A 20 -9.77 10.42 -4.02
N MET A 21 -8.89 10.09 -3.08
CA MET A 21 -7.84 11.01 -2.60
C MET A 21 -6.65 11.00 -3.56
N PRO A 22 -6.21 12.15 -4.10
CA PRO A 22 -4.96 12.23 -4.86
C PRO A 22 -3.77 12.01 -3.90
N VAL A 23 -2.85 11.14 -4.28
CA VAL A 23 -1.69 10.74 -3.46
C VAL A 23 -0.45 10.51 -4.32
N THR A 24 0.73 10.59 -3.69
CA THR A 24 2.01 10.29 -4.33
C THR A 24 2.76 9.23 -3.53
N MET A 25 3.07 8.10 -4.15
CA MET A 25 3.95 7.07 -3.59
C MET A 25 5.40 7.41 -3.92
N ILE A 26 6.28 7.37 -2.92
CA ILE A 26 7.68 7.76 -3.05
C ILE A 26 8.57 6.70 -2.41
N ARG A 27 9.69 6.36 -3.06
CA ARG A 27 10.70 5.47 -2.51
C ARG A 27 12.11 5.95 -2.85
N VAL A 28 12.95 6.10 -1.83
CA VAL A 28 14.40 6.26 -1.98
C VAL A 28 15.05 4.88 -1.92
N ASN A 29 15.96 4.60 -2.85
CA ASN A 29 16.81 3.42 -2.85
C ASN A 29 18.28 3.84 -2.91
N LEU A 30 19.16 3.10 -2.24
CA LEU A 30 20.61 3.24 -2.39
C LEU A 30 21.10 2.14 -3.32
N VAL A 31 21.58 2.52 -4.50
CA VAL A 31 22.03 1.58 -5.52
C VAL A 31 23.56 1.60 -5.57
N GLN A 32 24.17 0.43 -5.37
CA GLN A 32 25.63 0.29 -5.40
C GLN A 32 26.20 0.81 -6.73
N GLY A 33 27.19 1.70 -6.67
CA GLY A 33 27.84 2.29 -7.85
C GLY A 33 27.09 3.47 -8.48
N LEU A 34 25.79 3.63 -8.25
CA LEU A 34 25.00 4.78 -8.71
C LEU A 34 24.81 5.84 -7.60
N GLY A 35 24.67 5.39 -6.35
CA GLY A 35 24.29 6.25 -5.22
C GLY A 35 22.77 6.25 -4.99
N PRO A 36 22.21 7.33 -4.41
CA PRO A 36 20.78 7.42 -4.12
C PRO A 36 19.95 7.59 -5.40
N ALA A 37 18.86 6.82 -5.52
CA ALA A 37 17.87 6.92 -6.58
C ALA A 37 16.47 7.14 -5.96
N LEU A 38 15.67 8.00 -6.60
CA LEU A 38 14.32 8.33 -6.16
C LEU A 38 13.30 7.82 -7.18
N GLN A 39 12.28 7.12 -6.71
CA GLN A 39 11.12 6.70 -7.49
C GLN A 39 9.88 7.43 -7.00
N ILE A 40 9.06 7.90 -7.95
CA ILE A 40 7.84 8.66 -7.69
C ILE A 40 6.72 8.06 -8.55
N ALA A 41 5.57 7.79 -7.93
CA ALA A 41 4.35 7.37 -8.62
C ALA A 41 3.15 8.16 -8.06
N GLU A 42 2.68 9.14 -8.83
CA GLU A 42 1.42 9.84 -8.55
C GLU A 42 0.22 8.96 -8.88
N GLY A 43 -0.89 9.14 -8.17
CA GLY A 43 -2.13 8.43 -8.44
C GLY A 43 -3.23 8.81 -7.47
N TRP A 44 -4.16 7.87 -7.27
CA TRP A 44 -5.32 8.07 -6.40
C TRP A 44 -5.54 6.86 -5.52
N THR A 45 -6.07 7.09 -4.33
CA THR A 45 -6.75 6.03 -3.58
C THR A 45 -8.04 5.65 -4.29
N VAL A 46 -8.45 4.39 -4.21
CA VAL A 46 -9.71 3.92 -4.80
C VAL A 46 -10.55 3.16 -3.79
N GLU A 47 -11.87 3.23 -3.96
CA GLU A 47 -12.81 2.42 -3.19
C GLU A 47 -13.13 1.18 -4.01
N LEU A 48 -12.98 0.00 -3.40
CA LEU A 48 -13.45 -1.25 -4.01
C LEU A 48 -14.86 -1.56 -3.47
N PRO A 49 -15.74 -2.22 -4.25
CA PRO A 49 -16.96 -2.79 -3.71
C PRO A 49 -16.65 -3.68 -2.51
N ASP A 50 -17.46 -3.63 -1.45
CA ASP A 50 -17.11 -4.24 -0.16
C ASP A 50 -16.77 -5.73 -0.28
N LYS A 51 -17.56 -6.50 -1.05
CA LYS A 51 -17.28 -7.93 -1.30
C LYS A 51 -15.91 -8.18 -1.94
N VAL A 52 -15.47 -7.29 -2.82
CA VAL A 52 -14.15 -7.38 -3.47
C VAL A 52 -13.06 -7.04 -2.46
N HIS A 53 -13.24 -5.97 -1.69
CA HIS A 53 -12.30 -5.61 -0.62
C HIS A 53 -12.14 -6.74 0.39
N GLU A 54 -13.23 -7.26 0.96
CA GLU A 54 -13.23 -8.33 1.96
C GLU A 54 -12.48 -9.55 1.45
N THR A 55 -12.80 -10.01 0.24
CA THR A 55 -12.15 -11.18 -0.37
C THR A 55 -10.63 -11.02 -0.50
N LEU A 56 -10.13 -9.82 -0.80
CA LEU A 56 -8.70 -9.56 -0.94
C LEU A 56 -8.01 -9.28 0.42
N ASP A 57 -8.69 -8.56 1.32
CA ASP A 57 -8.20 -8.18 2.66
C ASP A 57 -7.98 -9.42 3.53
N GLU A 58 -8.97 -10.32 3.58
CA GLU A 58 -8.92 -11.57 4.33
C GLU A 58 -7.80 -12.50 3.88
N ARG A 59 -7.48 -12.50 2.58
CA ARG A 59 -6.41 -13.32 1.99
C ARG A 59 -5.02 -12.69 2.11
N THR A 60 -4.93 -11.43 2.53
CA THR A 60 -3.66 -10.69 2.65
C THR A 60 -3.25 -10.55 4.11
N ASN A 61 -3.91 -9.64 4.84
CA ASN A 61 -3.80 -9.52 6.29
C ASN A 61 -4.94 -8.62 6.81
N PRO A 62 -6.05 -9.19 7.30
CA PRO A 62 -7.21 -8.40 7.71
C PRO A 62 -6.99 -7.64 9.02
N THR A 63 -5.83 -7.77 9.68
CA THR A 63 -5.53 -7.06 10.93
C THR A 63 -4.77 -5.75 10.72
N TRP A 64 -4.34 -5.47 9.49
CA TRP A 64 -3.48 -4.33 9.14
C TRP A 64 -4.27 -3.23 8.41
N PRO A 65 -3.72 -2.00 8.28
CA PRO A 65 -4.40 -0.94 7.54
C PRO A 65 -4.26 -1.14 6.03
N THR A 66 -5.32 -0.86 5.28
CA THR A 66 -5.39 -1.06 3.84
C THR A 66 -5.62 0.26 3.09
N THR A 67 -4.81 0.49 2.05
CA THR A 67 -4.98 1.57 1.07
C THR A 67 -4.91 0.98 -0.33
N TRP A 68 -6.00 1.03 -1.09
CA TRP A 68 -6.01 0.64 -2.49
C TRP A 68 -5.54 1.81 -3.35
N PHE A 69 -4.51 1.60 -4.16
CA PHE A 69 -3.85 2.64 -4.95
C PHE A 69 -3.87 2.30 -6.44
N VAL A 70 -4.18 3.29 -7.27
CA VAL A 70 -4.08 3.21 -8.73
C VAL A 70 -3.15 4.33 -9.22
N PRO A 71 -1.99 4.00 -9.82
CA PRO A 71 -1.07 5.00 -10.35
C PRO A 71 -1.61 5.65 -11.63
N ARG A 72 -1.24 6.91 -11.86
CA ARG A 72 -1.41 7.56 -13.16
C ARG A 72 -0.44 6.96 -14.16
N THR A 73 -0.97 6.28 -15.18
CA THR A 73 -0.17 5.71 -16.26
C THR A 73 0.08 6.73 -17.37
N THR A 74 1.27 6.71 -17.98
CA THR A 74 1.65 7.57 -19.11
C THR A 74 1.59 6.87 -20.47
N GLY A 75 1.45 5.53 -20.48
CA GLY A 75 1.49 4.73 -21.71
C GLY A 75 2.90 4.45 -22.25
N SER A 76 3.94 4.98 -21.61
CA SER A 76 5.35 4.73 -21.94
C SER A 76 6.13 4.34 -20.69
N GLY A 77 7.14 3.49 -20.85
CA GLY A 77 8.12 3.22 -19.80
C GLY A 77 9.15 4.34 -19.67
N PRO A 78 10.12 4.19 -18.75
CA PRO A 78 11.35 4.96 -18.82
C PRO A 78 12.10 4.70 -20.14
#